data_AF-A0A8T7K606-F1
#
_entry.id   AF-A0A8T7K606-F1
#
_cell.length_a   1.000
_cell.length_b   1.000
_cell.length_c   1.000
_cell.angle_alpha   90.00
_cell.angle_beta   90.00
_cell.angle_gamma   90.00
#
_symmetry.space_group_name_H-M   'P 1'
#
loop_
_entity.id
_entity.type
_entity.pdbx_description
1 polymer ?
#
loop_
_entity_poly.entity_id
_entity_poly.type
_entity_poly.pdbx_seq_one_letter_code
_entity_poly.pdbx_strand_id
1 'polypeptide(L)'
;MPSTENPLPVEIVDISLGTMVLLLGIFFVIVGIIIAGVVYRESREWKKLVLPMFDRDSAQVGAESSREPSGLTPRMAALSKEAFGRLFSHMDVAGLLGGLATVILGIIIVLIALRISQ
;
A
#
# COMPACT_ATOMS: atom_id res chain seq x y z
N MET A 1 26.55 58.43 11.50
CA MET A 1 25.39 58.09 10.66
C MET A 1 25.64 56.70 10.11
N PRO A 2 24.87 55.67 10.52
CA PRO A 2 25.02 54.34 9.95
C PRO A 2 24.33 54.35 8.57
N SER A 3 25.11 54.07 7.54
CA SER A 3 24.65 53.95 6.16
C SER A 3 23.75 52.72 6.05
N THR A 4 22.58 52.92 5.49
CA THR A 4 21.62 51.94 4.97
C THR A 4 22.29 50.65 4.51
N GLU A 5 22.08 49.58 5.26
CA GLU A 5 22.32 48.21 4.81
C GLU A 5 21.45 47.97 3.58
N ASN A 6 22.07 47.86 2.41
CA ASN A 6 21.39 47.32 1.24
C ASN A 6 20.91 45.92 1.62
N PRO A 7 19.60 45.62 1.62
CA PRO A 7 19.18 44.24 1.73
C PRO A 7 19.73 43.56 0.48
N LEU A 8 20.66 42.62 0.67
CA LEU A 8 21.10 41.73 -0.39
C LEU A 8 19.83 41.17 -1.06
N PRO A 9 19.77 41.09 -2.39
CA PRO A 9 18.64 40.46 -3.05
C PRO A 9 18.56 39.04 -2.49
N VAL A 10 17.51 38.78 -1.70
CA VAL A 10 17.14 37.42 -1.35
C VAL A 10 16.79 36.77 -2.69
N GLU A 11 17.73 36.03 -3.26
CA GLU A 11 17.44 35.07 -4.31
C GLU A 11 16.49 34.06 -3.68
N ILE A 12 15.18 34.30 -3.85
CA ILE A 12 14.10 33.44 -3.32
C ILE A 12 14.14 32.04 -3.98
N VAL A 13 15.03 31.84 -4.96
CA VAL A 13 15.39 30.55 -5.55
C VAL A 13 16.61 30.00 -4.84
N ASP A 14 16.39 29.46 -3.65
CA ASP A 14 17.45 28.79 -2.89
C ASP A 14 17.64 27.38 -3.48
N ILE A 15 18.74 27.16 -4.21
CA ILE A 15 19.12 25.85 -4.77
C ILE A 15 19.11 24.77 -3.68
N SER A 16 19.43 25.15 -2.43
CA SER A 16 19.34 24.29 -1.27
C SER A 16 17.92 23.78 -1.03
N LEU A 17 16.92 24.67 -1.09
CA LEU A 17 15.51 24.33 -0.93
C LEU A 17 15.03 23.41 -2.06
N GLY A 18 15.36 23.75 -3.31
CA GLY A 18 15.04 22.92 -4.47
C GLY A 18 15.59 21.50 -4.36
N THR A 19 16.84 21.36 -3.91
CA THR A 19 17.49 20.07 -3.68
C THR A 19 16.82 19.27 -2.56
N MET A 20 16.45 19.92 -1.45
CA MET A 20 15.73 19.25 -0.35
C MET A 20 14.36 18.73 -0.78
N VAL A 21 13.59 19.53 -1.53
CA VAL A 21 12.27 19.13 -2.03
C VAL A 21 12.41 18.01 -3.07
N LEU A 22 13.46 18.03 -3.90
CA LEU A 22 13.76 16.95 -4.84
C LEU A 22 14.02 15.62 -4.12
N LEU A 23 14.86 15.64 -3.08
CA LEU A 23 15.14 14.46 -2.25
C LEU A 23 13.86 13.94 -1.57
N LEU A 24 13.01 14.83 -1.09
CA LEU A 24 11.72 14.47 -0.49
C LEU A 24 10.80 13.78 -1.52
N GLY A 25 10.71 14.29 -2.73
CA GLY A 25 9.90 13.70 -3.80
C GLY A 25 10.38 12.29 -4.16
N ILE A 26 11.70 12.10 -4.32
CA ILE A 26 12.30 10.78 -4.57
C ILE A 26 12.00 9.82 -3.42
N PHE A 27 12.09 10.29 -2.17
CA PHE A 27 11.76 9.48 -1.00
C PHE A 27 10.32 8.97 -1.04
N PHE A 28 9.35 9.83 -1.34
CA PHE A 28 7.95 9.41 -1.49
C PHE A 28 7.73 8.39 -2.61
N VAL A 29 8.44 8.53 -3.73
CA VAL A 29 8.40 7.53 -4.81
C VAL A 29 8.90 6.17 -4.32
N ILE A 30 10.06 6.15 -3.67
CA ILE A 30 10.65 4.90 -3.14
C ILE A 30 9.71 4.26 -2.11
N VAL A 31 9.22 5.04 -1.15
CA VAL A 31 8.29 4.56 -0.12
C VAL A 31 7.00 4.04 -0.74
N GLY A 32 6.43 4.74 -1.73
CA GLY A 32 5.23 4.29 -2.43
C GLY A 32 5.39 2.95 -3.14
N ILE A 33 6.54 2.73 -3.79
CA ILE A 33 6.89 1.44 -4.42
C ILE A 33 7.05 0.34 -3.37
N ILE A 34 7.71 0.64 -2.24
CA ILE A 34 7.89 -0.33 -1.15
C ILE A 34 6.54 -0.70 -0.55
N ILE A 35 5.66 0.27 -0.27
CA ILE A 35 4.31 0.01 0.27
C ILE A 35 3.52 -0.88 -0.69
N ALA A 36 3.52 -0.57 -2.00
CA ALA A 36 2.86 -1.39 -3.00
C ALA A 36 3.39 -2.84 -2.97
N GLY A 37 4.71 -3.02 -2.92
CA GLY A 37 5.35 -4.32 -2.88
C GLY A 37 5.06 -5.11 -1.59
N VAL A 38 5.11 -4.45 -0.43
CA VAL A 38 4.84 -5.06 0.87
C VAL A 38 3.39 -5.49 0.98
N VAL A 39 2.44 -4.60 0.65
CA VAL A 39 1.00 -4.94 0.74
C VAL A 39 0.64 -6.05 -0.24
N TYR A 40 1.18 -6.02 -1.46
CA TYR A 40 1.03 -7.11 -2.43
C TYR A 40 1.55 -8.44 -1.87
N ARG A 41 2.76 -8.44 -1.31
CA ARG A 41 3.37 -9.64 -0.73
C ARG A 41 2.57 -10.18 0.44
N GLU A 42 2.18 -9.32 1.38
CA GLU A 42 1.46 -9.69 2.59
C GLU A 42 0.08 -10.28 2.22
N SER A 43 -0.65 -9.64 1.31
CA SER A 43 -1.93 -10.17 0.80
C SER A 43 -1.78 -11.59 0.23
N ARG A 44 -0.68 -11.85 -0.49
CA ARG A 44 -0.39 -13.18 -1.06
C ARG A 44 0.01 -14.21 0.00
N GLU A 45 0.81 -13.85 0.99
CA GLU A 45 1.21 -14.76 2.08
C GLU A 45 0.03 -15.13 2.96
N TRP A 46 -0.81 -14.17 3.32
CA TRP A 46 -2.04 -14.43 4.07
C TRP A 46 -3.03 -15.29 3.26
N LYS A 47 -3.19 -15.00 1.96
CA LYS A 47 -4.02 -15.83 1.08
C LYS A 47 -3.58 -17.30 1.07
N LYS A 48 -2.26 -17.57 1.12
CA LYS A 48 -1.71 -18.94 1.16
C LYS A 48 -1.95 -19.66 2.50
N LEU A 49 -2.02 -18.93 3.61
CA LEU A 49 -2.29 -19.53 4.92
C LEU A 49 -3.79 -19.77 5.14
N VAL A 50 -4.60 -18.81 4.72
CA VAL A 50 -6.04 -18.79 5.01
C VAL A 50 -6.85 -19.71 4.07
N LEU A 51 -6.56 -19.76 2.76
CA LEU A 51 -7.32 -20.62 1.83
C LEU A 51 -7.26 -22.13 2.15
N PRO A 52 -6.09 -22.74 2.43
CA PRO A 52 -6.03 -24.19 2.64
C PRO A 52 -6.66 -24.64 3.96
N MET A 53 -6.85 -23.74 4.94
CA MET A 53 -7.65 -24.03 6.14
C MET A 53 -9.12 -24.33 5.79
N PHE A 54 -9.68 -23.63 4.79
CA PHE A 54 -11.05 -23.88 4.33
C PHE A 54 -11.19 -25.08 3.37
N ASP A 55 -10.12 -25.46 2.65
CA ASP A 55 -10.13 -26.66 1.79
C ASP A 55 -9.91 -27.97 2.56
N ARG A 56 -9.22 -27.94 3.72
CA ARG A 56 -9.01 -29.15 4.54
C ARG A 56 -10.29 -29.67 5.19
N ASP A 57 -11.19 -28.80 5.63
CA ASP A 57 -12.46 -29.21 6.25
C ASP A 57 -13.49 -29.73 5.24
N SER A 58 -13.34 -29.39 3.95
CA SER A 58 -14.21 -29.91 2.89
C SER A 58 -13.73 -31.27 2.35
N ALA A 59 -12.45 -31.60 2.47
CA ALA A 59 -11.91 -32.91 2.11
C ALA A 59 -12.13 -34.00 3.18
N GLN A 60 -12.55 -33.63 4.40
CA GLN A 60 -12.76 -34.57 5.50
C GLN A 60 -14.21 -35.07 5.66
N VAL A 61 -15.13 -34.71 4.75
CA VAL A 61 -16.52 -35.22 4.72
C VAL A 61 -16.69 -36.39 3.72
N GLY A 62 -15.57 -36.97 3.26
CA GLY A 62 -15.53 -37.99 2.25
C GLY A 62 -15.20 -39.40 2.73
N ALA A 63 -15.33 -39.74 4.01
CA ALA A 63 -15.29 -41.13 4.47
C ALA A 63 -15.83 -41.26 5.90
N GLU A 64 -16.79 -42.17 6.06
CA GLU A 64 -17.17 -42.85 7.31
C GLU A 64 -18.12 -42.13 8.30
N SER A 65 -19.41 -42.44 8.11
CA SER A 65 -20.32 -42.99 9.12
C SER A 65 -20.64 -42.21 10.42
N SER A 66 -21.92 -41.86 10.50
CA SER A 66 -22.83 -41.92 11.66
C SER A 66 -23.03 -40.68 12.57
N ARG A 67 -24.29 -40.22 12.57
CA ARG A 67 -25.03 -39.41 13.57
C ARG A 67 -24.71 -37.90 13.70
N GLU A 68 -25.59 -37.11 13.08
CA GLU A 68 -25.92 -35.70 13.39
C GLU A 68 -26.26 -35.47 14.90
N PRO A 69 -26.29 -34.23 15.46
CA PRO A 69 -26.62 -32.96 14.77
C PRO A 69 -25.85 -31.69 15.20
N SER A 70 -25.38 -30.86 14.25
CA SER A 70 -25.35 -29.39 14.42
C SER A 70 -25.03 -28.73 13.08
N GLY A 71 -26.08 -28.28 12.39
CA GLY A 71 -26.04 -27.89 10.97
C GLY A 71 -25.41 -26.53 10.66
N LEU A 72 -24.10 -26.36 10.85
CA LEU A 72 -23.40 -25.13 10.43
C LEU A 72 -22.19 -25.31 9.51
N THR A 73 -21.78 -26.52 9.18
CA THR A 73 -20.40 -26.77 8.75
C THR A 73 -20.05 -26.56 7.26
N PRO A 74 -20.91 -26.84 6.26
CA PRO A 74 -20.50 -26.67 4.85
C PRO A 74 -20.76 -25.26 4.29
N ARG A 75 -21.90 -24.65 4.66
CA ARG A 75 -22.37 -23.38 4.07
C ARG A 75 -21.66 -22.16 4.65
N MET A 76 -21.32 -22.18 5.94
CA MET A 76 -20.51 -21.12 6.56
C MET A 76 -19.07 -21.12 6.05
N ALA A 77 -18.46 -22.29 5.82
CA ALA A 77 -17.11 -22.38 5.25
C ALA A 77 -17.04 -21.78 3.83
N ALA A 78 -18.05 -22.05 2.99
CA ALA A 78 -18.15 -21.45 1.66
C ALA A 78 -18.36 -19.92 1.71
N LEU A 79 -19.24 -19.44 2.60
CA LEU A 79 -19.45 -17.99 2.82
C LEU A 79 -18.19 -17.29 3.32
N SER A 80 -17.45 -17.94 4.22
CA SER A 80 -16.19 -17.43 4.77
C SER A 80 -15.12 -17.39 3.68
N LYS A 81 -15.00 -18.45 2.86
CA LYS A 81 -14.08 -18.52 1.72
C LYS A 81 -14.34 -17.39 0.71
N GLU A 82 -15.60 -17.08 0.41
CA GLU A 82 -15.96 -15.99 -0.47
C GLU A 82 -15.67 -14.61 0.15
N ALA A 83 -16.01 -14.41 1.42
CA ALA A 83 -15.76 -13.16 2.14
C ALA A 83 -14.27 -12.84 2.26
N PHE A 84 -13.44 -13.81 2.66
CA PHE A 84 -11.98 -13.65 2.74
C PHE A 84 -11.36 -13.46 1.37
N GLY A 85 -11.82 -14.19 0.34
CA GLY A 85 -11.38 -13.98 -1.04
C GLY A 85 -11.59 -12.55 -1.53
N ARG A 86 -12.77 -11.97 -1.25
CA ARG A 86 -13.08 -10.57 -1.58
C ARG A 86 -12.26 -9.58 -0.76
N LEU A 87 -12.03 -9.86 0.52
CA LEU A 87 -11.23 -9.02 1.41
C LEU A 87 -9.76 -8.93 0.96
N PHE A 88 -9.15 -10.08 0.62
CA PHE A 88 -7.78 -10.10 0.11
C PHE A 88 -7.65 -9.36 -1.23
N SER A 89 -8.65 -9.47 -2.09
CA SER A 89 -8.69 -8.69 -3.34
C SER A 89 -8.81 -7.19 -3.08
N HIS A 90 -9.61 -6.77 -2.10
CA HIS A 90 -9.72 -5.36 -1.73
C HIS A 90 -8.44 -4.82 -1.12
N MET A 91 -7.78 -5.62 -0.27
CA MET A 91 -6.51 -5.23 0.37
C MET A 91 -5.38 -5.09 -0.66
N ASP A 92 -5.33 -5.99 -1.65
CA ASP A 92 -4.37 -5.91 -2.75
C ASP A 92 -4.61 -4.65 -3.61
N VAL A 93 -5.86 -4.42 -4.02
CA VAL A 93 -6.25 -3.23 -4.80
C VAL A 93 -5.99 -1.94 -4.01
N ALA A 94 -6.30 -1.91 -2.71
CA ALA A 94 -6.05 -0.75 -1.85
C ALA A 94 -4.55 -0.48 -1.66
N GLY A 95 -3.74 -1.53 -1.49
CA GLY A 95 -2.28 -1.42 -1.41
C GLY A 95 -1.64 -0.92 -2.69
N LEU A 96 -2.07 -1.45 -3.83
CA LEU A 96 -1.59 -1.01 -5.15
C LEU A 96 -2.03 0.42 -5.46
N LEU A 97 -3.29 0.76 -5.22
CA LEU A 97 -3.81 2.13 -5.41
C LEU A 97 -3.14 3.12 -4.47
N GLY A 98 -2.96 2.76 -3.19
CA GLY A 98 -2.29 3.59 -2.20
C GLY A 98 -0.82 3.83 -2.53
N GLY A 99 -0.10 2.78 -2.93
CA GLY A 99 1.28 2.88 -3.40
C GLY A 99 1.39 3.75 -4.65
N LEU A 100 0.51 3.54 -5.64
CA LEU A 100 0.44 4.36 -6.86
C LEU A 100 0.17 5.84 -6.53
N ALA A 101 -0.80 6.13 -5.66
CA ALA A 101 -1.12 7.49 -5.25
C ALA A 101 0.08 8.17 -4.58
N THR A 102 0.81 7.43 -3.73
CA THR A 102 2.02 7.92 -3.06
C THR A 102 3.15 8.19 -4.07
N VAL A 103 3.31 7.34 -5.09
CA VAL A 103 4.27 7.56 -6.19
C VAL A 103 3.90 8.79 -7.01
N ILE A 104 2.63 8.95 -7.39
CA ILE A 104 2.16 10.13 -8.13
C ILE A 104 2.42 11.41 -7.34
N LEU A 105 2.13 11.40 -6.03
CA LEU A 105 2.43 12.53 -5.15
C LEU A 105 3.94 12.84 -5.16
N GLY A 106 4.79 11.82 -5.04
CA GLY A 106 6.24 11.99 -5.13
C GLY A 106 6.71 12.59 -6.46
N ILE A 107 6.13 12.15 -7.58
CA ILE A 107 6.41 12.71 -8.92
C ILE A 107 6.01 14.20 -8.98
N ILE A 108 4.85 14.56 -8.45
CA ILE A 108 4.41 15.97 -8.40
C ILE A 108 5.41 16.80 -7.58
N ILE A 109 5.86 16.30 -6.43
CA ILE A 109 6.87 16.98 -5.60
C ILE A 109 8.18 17.17 -6.36
N VAL A 110 8.64 16.16 -7.12
CA VAL A 110 9.83 16.27 -7.97
C VAL A 110 9.64 17.35 -9.04
N LEU A 111 8.48 17.41 -9.70
CA LEU A 111 8.19 18.44 -10.70
C LEU A 111 8.19 19.85 -10.09
N ILE A 112 7.66 20.01 -8.88
CA ILE A 112 7.71 21.27 -8.13
C ILE A 112 9.16 21.62 -7.79
N ALA A 113 9.96 20.67 -7.33
CA ALA A 113 11.38 20.88 -7.02
C ALA A 113 12.16 21.37 -8.25
N LEU A 114 11.92 20.76 -9.41
CA LEU A 114 12.53 21.17 -10.68
C LEU A 114 12.11 22.57 -11.10
N ARG A 115 10.86 22.98 -10.81
CA ARG A 115 10.39 24.34 -11.06
C ARG A 115 10.97 25.38 -10.11
N ILE A 116 11.22 25.01 -8.86
CA ILE A 116 11.85 25.88 -7.86
C ILE A 116 13.35 26.01 -8.12
N SER A 117 14.00 24.98 -8.66
CA SER A 117 15.45 24.96 -8.91
C SER A 117 15.86 25.58 -10.25
N GLN A 118 14.89 26.03 -11.06
CA GLN A 118 15.09 26.77 -12.32
C GLN A 118 15.10 28.28 -12.05
#